data_AF-A0A955ZEG7-F1
#
_entry.id   AF-A0A955ZEG7-F1
#
_cell.length_a   1.000
_cell.length_b   1.000
_cell.length_c   1.000
_cell.angle_alpha   90.00
_cell.angle_beta   90.00
_cell.angle_gamma   90.00
#
_symmetry.space_group_name_H-M   'P 1'
#
loop_
_entity.id
_entity.type
_entity.pdbx_description
1 polymer ?
#
loop_
_entity_poly.entity_id
_entity_poly.type
_entity_poly.pdbx_seq_one_letter_code
_entity_poly.pdbx_strand_id
1 'polypeptide(L)'
;MVTVARLKRLLLALSEPALRIGWLEEQLELWSVSEAATLLHGLCEESERSDPEAREALLSVVMLLAQRGDDALVQALREEAAGRRLLSLDRLVRAGPAPVVVERPATELPVPDYGVGRELTLGERRSLARRPNRRAFDRLLSDPHPLVIRQLLQNPKLTEADVLRLVTRRPARLEVLREVVQYPRWLTRSRVRLSILLNPGSPPAIAIPMLSVCKRTELVEVLRGTDVSNVLRATALELLERRPPLAVVDQADAVLQ
;
A
#
# COMPACT_ATOMS: atom_id res chain seq x y z
N MET A 1 11.25 -25.00 -13.64
CA MET A 1 11.10 -24.07 -12.50
C MET A 1 11.12 -22.65 -13.01
N VAL A 2 10.17 -21.82 -12.57
CA VAL A 2 10.20 -20.37 -12.82
C VAL A 2 11.39 -19.79 -12.02
N THR A 3 12.10 -18.81 -12.58
CA THR A 3 13.21 -18.12 -11.90
C THR A 3 12.78 -16.69 -11.55
N VAL A 4 13.47 -16.06 -10.60
CA VAL A 4 13.22 -14.64 -10.23
C VAL A 4 13.37 -13.72 -11.44
N ALA A 5 14.41 -13.92 -12.26
CA ALA A 5 14.62 -13.18 -13.50
C ALA A 5 13.47 -13.34 -14.51
N ARG A 6 12.91 -14.56 -14.61
CA ARG A 6 11.74 -14.81 -15.47
C ARG A 6 10.48 -14.16 -14.91
N LEU A 7 10.24 -14.27 -13.61
CA LEU A 7 9.11 -13.61 -12.93
C LEU A 7 9.15 -12.09 -13.13
N LYS A 8 10.30 -11.46 -12.87
CA LYS A 8 10.53 -10.04 -13.09
C LYS A 8 10.21 -9.63 -14.52
N ARG A 9 10.76 -10.35 -15.51
CA ARG A 9 10.50 -10.09 -16.93
C ARG A 9 9.02 -10.19 -17.29
N LEU A 10 8.31 -11.20 -16.80
CA LEU A 10 6.89 -11.40 -17.09
C LEU A 10 6.02 -10.29 -16.47
N LEU A 11 6.28 -9.91 -15.22
CA LEU A 11 5.58 -8.81 -14.57
C LEU A 11 5.82 -7.49 -15.30
N LEU A 12 7.07 -7.18 -15.66
CA LEU A 12 7.43 -5.93 -16.32
C LEU A 12 6.96 -5.86 -17.79
N ALA A 13 6.74 -6.99 -18.44
CA ALA A 13 6.16 -7.03 -19.79
C ALA A 13 4.68 -6.57 -19.83
N LEU A 14 3.96 -6.67 -18.72
CA LEU A 14 2.59 -6.16 -18.59
C LEU A 14 2.65 -4.67 -18.23
N SER A 15 2.02 -3.80 -19.03
CA SER A 15 2.06 -2.34 -18.80
C SER A 15 1.13 -1.88 -17.67
N GLU A 16 -0.03 -2.54 -17.50
CA GLU A 16 -1.02 -2.14 -16.52
C GLU A 16 -0.83 -2.85 -15.16
N PRO A 17 -0.81 -2.11 -14.04
CA PRO A 17 -0.69 -2.70 -12.71
C PRO A 17 -1.78 -3.71 -12.37
N ALA A 18 -3.01 -3.50 -12.86
CA ALA A 18 -4.12 -4.43 -12.64
C ALA A 18 -3.88 -5.78 -13.34
N LEU A 19 -3.34 -5.76 -14.57
CA LEU A 19 -2.97 -6.98 -15.29
C LEU A 19 -1.82 -7.71 -14.59
N ARG A 20 -0.82 -6.99 -14.08
CA ARG A 20 0.28 -7.58 -13.29
C ARG A 20 -0.24 -8.32 -12.05
N ILE A 21 -1.19 -7.72 -11.34
CA ILE A 21 -1.79 -8.29 -10.13
C ILE A 21 -2.63 -9.51 -10.46
N GLY A 22 -3.54 -9.42 -11.43
CA GLY A 22 -4.39 -10.55 -11.83
C GLY A 22 -3.56 -11.74 -12.31
N TRP A 23 -2.55 -11.49 -13.14
CA TRP A 23 -1.62 -12.55 -13.56
C TRP A 23 -0.87 -13.17 -12.38
N LEU A 24 -0.36 -12.35 -11.44
CA LEU A 24 0.35 -12.85 -10.27
C LEU A 24 -0.56 -13.69 -9.36
N GLU A 25 -1.81 -13.27 -9.18
CA GLU A 25 -2.82 -14.00 -8.42
C GLU A 25 -3.06 -15.39 -9.02
N GLU A 26 -3.32 -15.47 -10.33
CA GLU A 26 -3.46 -16.75 -11.04
C GLU A 26 -2.21 -17.64 -10.90
N GLN A 27 -1.01 -17.06 -10.95
CA GLN A 27 0.21 -17.85 -10.79
C GLN A 27 0.39 -18.38 -9.37
N LEU A 28 0.03 -17.60 -8.34
CA LEU A 28 0.14 -18.02 -6.94
C LEU A 28 -0.85 -19.15 -6.59
N GLU A 29 -1.96 -19.27 -7.32
CA GLU A 29 -2.87 -20.42 -7.21
C GLU A 29 -2.31 -21.69 -7.86
N LEU A 30 -1.47 -21.54 -8.89
CA LEU A 30 -0.86 -22.66 -9.60
C LEU A 30 0.43 -23.17 -8.94
N TRP A 31 1.19 -22.29 -8.31
CA TRP A 31 2.44 -22.66 -7.63
C TRP A 31 2.19 -23.25 -6.26
N SER A 32 3.08 -24.15 -5.83
CA SER A 32 3.13 -24.51 -4.41
C SER A 32 3.54 -23.31 -3.56
N VAL A 33 3.09 -23.26 -2.30
CA VAL A 33 3.49 -22.22 -1.34
C VAL A 33 5.02 -22.11 -1.24
N SER A 34 5.71 -23.24 -1.31
CA SER A 34 7.18 -23.31 -1.24
C SER A 34 7.87 -22.68 -2.44
N GLU A 35 7.33 -22.87 -3.65
CA GLU A 35 7.82 -22.23 -4.88
C GLU A 35 7.54 -20.73 -4.87
N ALA A 36 6.32 -20.33 -4.53
CA ALA A 36 5.93 -18.94 -4.38
C ALA A 36 6.84 -18.22 -3.38
N ALA A 37 7.04 -18.79 -2.18
CA ALA A 37 7.89 -18.22 -1.15
C ALA A 37 9.34 -18.05 -1.64
N THR A 38 9.89 -19.04 -2.36
CA THR A 38 11.24 -18.96 -2.91
C THR A 38 11.37 -17.83 -3.93
N LEU A 39 10.40 -17.67 -4.82
CA LEU A 39 10.42 -16.63 -5.86
C LEU A 39 10.24 -15.24 -5.27
N LEU A 40 9.28 -15.07 -4.35
CA LEU A 40 9.03 -13.79 -3.69
C LEU A 40 10.20 -13.39 -2.80
N HIS A 41 10.83 -14.34 -2.10
CA HIS A 41 12.05 -14.09 -1.32
C HIS A 41 13.18 -13.54 -2.20
N GLY A 42 13.50 -14.21 -3.31
CA GLY A 42 14.56 -13.75 -4.22
C GLY A 42 14.26 -12.39 -4.85
N LEU A 43 12.99 -12.11 -5.19
CA LEU A 43 12.57 -10.80 -5.66
C LEU A 43 12.75 -9.70 -4.60
N CYS A 44 12.46 -9.99 -3.33
CA CYS A 44 12.72 -9.09 -2.22
C CYS A 44 14.22 -8.82 -2.07
N GLU A 45 15.06 -9.86 -2.15
CA GLU A 45 16.51 -9.67 -2.05
C GLU A 45 17.08 -8.79 -3.17
N GLU A 46 16.65 -8.97 -4.42
CA GLU A 46 17.06 -8.09 -5.53
C GLU A 46 16.61 -6.63 -5.29
N SER A 47 15.38 -6.41 -4.79
CA SER A 47 14.89 -5.07 -4.41
C SER A 47 15.67 -4.45 -3.25
N GLU A 48 16.02 -5.24 -2.22
CA GLU A 48 16.84 -4.80 -1.08
C GLU A 48 18.23 -4.33 -1.54
N ARG A 49 18.81 -4.99 -2.56
CA ARG A 49 20.06 -4.59 -3.24
C ARG A 49 19.89 -3.37 -4.15
N SER A 50 18.73 -2.71 -4.13
CA SER A 50 18.39 -1.50 -4.90
C SER A 50 18.31 -1.70 -6.42
N ASP A 51 18.03 -2.91 -6.90
CA ASP A 51 17.65 -3.13 -8.30
C ASP A 51 16.30 -2.42 -8.60
N PRO A 52 16.27 -1.43 -9.52
CA PRO A 52 15.05 -0.71 -9.86
C PRO A 52 13.97 -1.59 -10.49
N GLU A 53 14.35 -2.55 -11.35
CA GLU A 53 13.42 -3.46 -12.02
C GLU A 53 12.80 -4.43 -11.00
N ALA A 54 13.61 -4.94 -10.07
CA ALA A 54 13.13 -5.82 -9.02
C ALA A 54 12.16 -5.09 -8.10
N ARG A 55 12.46 -3.84 -7.74
CA ARG A 55 11.56 -3.00 -6.94
C ARG A 55 10.25 -2.70 -7.68
N GLU A 56 10.30 -2.46 -8.99
CA GLU A 56 9.09 -2.24 -9.80
C GLU A 56 8.24 -3.52 -9.90
N ALA A 57 8.85 -4.68 -10.12
CA ALA A 57 8.13 -5.96 -10.12
C ALA A 57 7.57 -6.30 -8.73
N LEU A 58 8.32 -6.02 -7.66
CA LEU A 58 7.90 -6.22 -6.27
C LEU A 58 6.69 -5.36 -5.91
N LEU A 59 6.51 -4.20 -6.53
CA LEU A 59 5.33 -3.35 -6.32
C LEU A 59 4.02 -4.09 -6.66
N SER A 60 4.02 -4.98 -7.67
CA SER A 60 2.86 -5.81 -7.98
C SER A 60 2.53 -6.78 -6.85
N VAL A 61 3.55 -7.41 -6.26
CA VAL A 61 3.39 -8.29 -5.08
C VAL A 61 2.85 -7.49 -3.90
N VAL A 62 3.41 -6.31 -3.63
CA VAL A 62 2.97 -5.43 -2.53
C VAL A 62 1.51 -5.02 -2.69
N MET A 63 1.09 -4.65 -3.90
CA MET A 63 -0.30 -4.27 -4.16
C MET A 63 -1.25 -5.47 -3.99
N LEU A 64 -0.86 -6.67 -4.45
CA LEU A 64 -1.63 -7.89 -4.24
C LEU A 64 -1.76 -8.22 -2.74
N LEU A 65 -0.66 -8.23 -1.99
CA LEU A 65 -0.69 -8.49 -0.55
C LEU A 65 -1.56 -7.48 0.20
N ALA A 66 -1.48 -6.19 -0.15
CA ALA A 66 -2.32 -5.16 0.45
C ALA A 66 -3.82 -5.35 0.14
N GLN A 67 -4.17 -5.91 -1.02
CA GLN A 67 -5.56 -6.24 -1.38
C GLN A 67 -6.09 -7.46 -0.63
N ARG A 68 -5.26 -8.48 -0.46
CA ARG A 68 -5.61 -9.73 0.23
C ARG A 68 -5.68 -9.58 1.75
N GLY A 69 -4.87 -8.69 2.32
CA GLY A 69 -4.81 -8.49 3.77
C GLY A 69 -4.14 -9.69 4.46
N ASP A 70 -4.78 -10.24 5.49
CA ASP A 70 -4.23 -11.35 6.30
C ASP A 70 -5.01 -12.65 6.05
N ASP A 71 -5.13 -13.04 4.79
CA ASP A 71 -5.84 -14.23 4.35
C ASP A 71 -4.99 -15.52 4.43
N ALA A 72 -5.58 -16.65 4.04
CA ALA A 72 -4.94 -17.96 4.13
C ALA A 72 -3.62 -18.08 3.34
N LEU A 73 -3.53 -17.43 2.16
CA LEU A 73 -2.31 -17.45 1.36
C LEU A 73 -1.19 -16.65 2.05
N VAL A 74 -1.51 -15.46 2.57
CA VAL A 74 -0.54 -14.63 3.29
C VAL A 74 -0.05 -15.32 4.57
N GLN A 75 -0.94 -16.01 5.28
CA GLN A 75 -0.59 -16.83 6.44
C GLN A 75 0.35 -17.99 6.04
N ALA A 76 0.03 -18.74 4.99
CA ALA A 76 0.87 -19.83 4.51
C ALA A 76 2.27 -19.35 4.05
N LEU A 77 2.35 -18.20 3.36
CA LEU A 77 3.63 -17.59 2.98
C LEU A 77 4.46 -17.19 4.21
N ARG A 78 3.82 -16.72 5.28
CA ARG A 78 4.47 -16.36 6.53
C ARG A 78 5.03 -17.58 7.26
N GLU A 79 4.25 -18.66 7.34
CA GLU A 79 4.68 -19.94 7.92
C GLU A 79 5.85 -20.54 7.14
N GLU A 80 5.77 -20.58 5.82
CA GLU A 80 6.84 -21.07 4.95
C GLU A 80 8.11 -20.21 5.08
N ALA A 81 7.96 -18.88 5.13
CA ALA A 81 9.08 -17.96 5.32
C ALA A 81 9.78 -18.17 6.67
N ALA A 82 9.02 -18.34 7.75
CA ALA A 82 9.55 -18.61 9.08
C ALA A 82 10.23 -19.99 9.15
N GLY A 83 9.56 -21.04 8.65
CA GLY A 83 10.06 -22.41 8.66
C GLY A 83 11.38 -22.58 7.89
N ARG A 84 11.54 -21.87 6.77
CA ARG A 84 12.74 -21.92 5.92
C ARG A 84 13.71 -20.77 6.12
N ARG A 85 13.45 -19.87 7.07
CA ARG A 85 14.26 -18.68 7.37
C ARG A 85 14.47 -17.76 6.15
N LEU A 86 13.42 -17.57 5.35
CA LEU A 86 13.43 -16.67 4.19
C LEU A 86 13.27 -15.21 4.65
N LEU A 87 14.32 -14.64 5.24
CA LEU A 87 14.25 -13.38 5.99
C LEU A 87 13.67 -12.20 5.17
N SER A 88 14.00 -12.09 3.88
CA SER A 88 13.48 -10.99 3.03
C SER A 88 11.99 -11.13 2.74
N LEU A 89 11.48 -12.36 2.68
CA LEU A 89 10.04 -12.61 2.58
C LEU A 89 9.36 -12.38 3.93
N ASP A 90 9.97 -12.82 5.03
CA ASP A 90 9.47 -12.58 6.39
C ASP A 90 9.20 -11.08 6.63
N ARG A 91 10.13 -10.20 6.25
CA ARG A 91 9.92 -8.74 6.31
C ARG A 91 8.74 -8.25 5.46
N LEU A 92 8.51 -8.84 4.29
CA LEU A 92 7.43 -8.47 3.39
C LEU A 92 6.05 -8.84 3.94
N VAL A 93 5.91 -10.05 4.51
CA VAL A 93 4.61 -10.60 4.98
C VAL A 93 4.42 -10.52 6.50
N ARG A 94 5.31 -9.82 7.20
CA ARG A 94 5.32 -9.68 8.66
C ARG A 94 3.94 -9.25 9.17
N ALA A 95 3.42 -9.97 10.17
CA ALA A 95 2.22 -9.57 10.88
C ALA A 95 2.54 -8.43 11.87
N GLY A 96 1.56 -7.57 12.12
CA GLY A 96 1.62 -6.59 13.20
C GLY A 96 0.28 -6.52 13.92
N PRO A 97 0.25 -6.03 15.17
CA PRO A 97 -0.99 -5.87 15.89
C PRO A 97 -1.90 -4.91 15.13
N ALA A 98 -3.19 -5.25 15.01
CA ALA A 98 -4.16 -4.34 14.44
C ALA A 98 -4.08 -2.98 15.16
N PRO A 99 -4.14 -1.87 14.43
CA PRO A 99 -4.02 -0.56 15.06
C PRO A 99 -5.19 -0.41 16.04
N VAL A 100 -4.89 0.14 17.23
CA VAL A 100 -5.92 0.45 18.23
C VAL A 100 -6.69 1.69 17.76
N VAL A 101 -7.49 1.52 16.72
CA VAL A 101 -8.46 2.51 16.27
C VAL A 101 -9.76 2.13 16.96
N VAL A 102 -10.34 3.06 17.73
CA VAL A 102 -11.74 2.92 18.15
C VAL A 102 -12.58 3.04 16.88
N GLU A 103 -12.83 1.91 16.21
CA GLU A 103 -13.67 1.85 15.04
C GLU A 103 -15.08 2.24 15.46
N ARG A 104 -15.45 3.49 15.20
CA ARG A 104 -16.86 3.85 15.14
C ARG A 104 -17.38 3.33 13.79
N PRO A 105 -18.41 2.46 13.78
CA PRO A 105 -19.06 2.04 12.55
C PRO A 105 -19.35 3.25 11.67
N ALA A 106 -19.18 3.13 10.35
CA ALA A 106 -19.48 4.24 9.44
C ALA A 106 -20.92 4.76 9.56
N THR A 107 -21.85 3.90 10.03
CA THR A 107 -23.25 4.22 10.34
C THR A 107 -23.43 5.18 11.52
N GLU A 108 -22.44 5.27 12.42
CA GLU A 108 -22.47 6.14 13.60
C GLU A 108 -21.75 7.48 13.38
N LEU A 109 -21.07 7.63 12.23
CA LEU A 109 -20.36 8.85 11.89
C LEU A 109 -21.32 9.86 11.23
N PRO A 110 -21.23 11.16 11.57
CA PRO A 110 -22.07 12.18 10.97
C PRO A 110 -21.96 12.19 9.44
N VAL A 111 -23.11 12.13 8.77
CA VAL A 111 -23.20 12.26 7.32
C VAL A 111 -22.98 13.73 6.94
N PRO A 112 -22.10 14.06 5.97
CA PRO A 112 -21.92 15.42 5.50
C PRO A 112 -23.21 16.03 4.95
N ASP A 113 -23.45 17.32 5.19
CA ASP A 113 -24.54 18.04 4.52
C ASP A 113 -24.21 18.22 3.02
N TYR A 114 -24.98 17.53 2.18
CA TYR A 114 -24.87 17.60 0.73
C TYR A 114 -25.59 18.80 0.10
N GLY A 115 -26.23 19.66 0.91
CA GLY A 115 -26.91 20.88 0.47
C GLY A 115 -28.31 20.63 -0.08
N VAL A 116 -28.93 19.51 0.31
CA VAL A 116 -30.28 19.09 -0.13
C VAL A 116 -31.34 19.43 0.93
N GLY A 117 -30.94 19.98 2.09
CA GLY A 117 -31.86 20.37 3.17
C GLY A 117 -32.38 19.20 4.02
N ARG A 118 -31.88 17.98 3.77
CA ARG A 118 -32.11 16.78 4.57
C ARG A 118 -30.92 15.83 4.47
N GLU A 119 -30.84 14.88 5.39
CA GLU A 119 -29.90 13.77 5.28
C GLU A 119 -30.24 12.88 4.07
N LEU A 120 -29.20 12.47 3.34
CA LEU A 120 -29.33 11.57 2.19
C LEU A 120 -29.12 10.12 2.63
N THR A 121 -29.99 9.24 2.16
CA THR A 121 -29.84 7.79 2.33
C THR A 121 -28.53 7.30 1.72
N LEU A 122 -28.03 6.14 2.17
CA LEU A 122 -26.82 5.55 1.58
C LEU A 122 -26.94 5.35 0.06
N GLY A 123 -28.12 4.92 -0.42
CA GLY A 123 -28.39 4.75 -1.86
C GLY A 123 -28.26 6.07 -2.63
N GLU A 124 -28.84 7.15 -2.10
CA GLU A 124 -28.74 8.49 -2.68
C GLU A 124 -27.30 9.00 -2.70
N ARG A 125 -26.55 8.82 -1.60
CA ARG A 125 -25.13 9.21 -1.51
C ARG A 125 -24.26 8.45 -2.50
N ARG A 126 -24.47 7.14 -2.65
CA ARG A 126 -23.80 6.32 -3.68
C ARG A 126 -24.15 6.77 -5.09
N SER A 127 -25.43 7.10 -5.35
CA SER A 127 -25.86 7.62 -6.65
C SER A 127 -25.17 8.96 -6.96
N LEU A 128 -25.14 9.88 -6.00
CA LEU A 128 -24.47 11.18 -6.12
C LEU A 128 -22.96 11.04 -6.41
N ALA A 129 -22.30 10.05 -5.80
CA ALA A 129 -20.88 9.76 -6.01
C ALA A 129 -20.52 9.26 -7.42
N ARG A 130 -21.49 8.77 -8.21
CA ARG A 130 -21.22 8.34 -9.60
C ARG A 130 -20.83 9.50 -10.51
N ARG A 131 -21.51 10.64 -10.38
CA ARG A 131 -21.30 11.84 -11.21
C ARG A 131 -21.44 13.14 -10.39
N PRO A 132 -20.58 13.35 -9.39
CA PRO A 132 -20.60 14.55 -8.57
C PRO A 132 -20.18 15.79 -9.38
N ASN A 133 -20.85 16.92 -9.11
CA ASN A 133 -20.26 18.24 -9.40
C ASN A 133 -19.14 18.55 -8.39
N ARG A 134 -18.32 19.58 -8.63
CA ARG A 134 -17.14 19.84 -7.78
C ARG A 134 -17.49 20.10 -6.30
N ARG A 135 -18.58 20.80 -6.01
CA ARG A 135 -19.02 21.07 -4.62
C ARG A 135 -19.45 19.79 -3.89
N ALA A 136 -20.23 18.93 -4.56
CA ALA A 136 -20.61 17.63 -4.02
C ALA A 136 -19.38 16.73 -3.85
N PHE A 137 -18.41 16.82 -4.76
CA PHE A 137 -17.17 16.03 -4.71
C PHE A 137 -16.41 16.22 -3.40
N ASP A 138 -16.14 17.46 -3.01
CA ASP A 138 -15.38 17.76 -1.79
C ASP A 138 -16.10 17.27 -0.53
N ARG A 139 -17.43 17.32 -0.52
CA ARG A 139 -18.26 16.77 0.57
C ARG A 139 -18.22 15.24 0.60
N LEU A 140 -18.32 14.60 -0.56
CA LEU A 140 -18.31 13.15 -0.69
C LEU A 140 -16.97 12.52 -0.28
N LEU A 141 -15.84 13.20 -0.48
CA LEU A 141 -14.55 12.74 0.07
C LEU A 141 -14.55 12.69 1.59
N SER A 142 -15.44 13.44 2.24
CA SER A 142 -15.60 13.39 3.68
C SER A 142 -16.55 12.30 4.15
N ASP A 143 -17.28 11.65 3.25
CA ASP A 143 -18.29 10.64 3.57
C ASP A 143 -17.69 9.49 4.40
N PRO A 144 -18.33 9.07 5.50
CA PRO A 144 -17.81 8.00 6.34
C PRO A 144 -17.94 6.61 5.71
N HIS A 145 -18.85 6.41 4.76
CA HIS A 145 -19.26 5.10 4.32
C HIS A 145 -18.36 4.56 3.19
N PRO A 146 -17.76 3.37 3.33
CA PRO A 146 -16.82 2.82 2.34
C PRO A 146 -17.44 2.66 0.95
N LEU A 147 -18.71 2.22 0.86
CA LEU A 147 -19.41 2.11 -0.44
C LEU A 147 -19.56 3.45 -1.21
N VAL A 148 -19.59 4.60 -0.53
CA VAL A 148 -19.60 5.91 -1.19
C VAL A 148 -18.20 6.23 -1.70
N ILE A 149 -17.18 6.00 -0.87
CA ILE A 149 -15.78 6.20 -1.25
C ILE A 149 -15.37 5.28 -2.40
N ARG A 150 -15.80 4.01 -2.39
CA ARG A 150 -15.61 3.06 -3.50
C ARG A 150 -16.13 3.63 -4.82
N GLN A 151 -17.30 4.26 -4.80
CA GLN A 151 -17.87 4.87 -5.99
C GLN A 151 -17.06 6.08 -6.47
N LEU A 152 -16.53 6.90 -5.55
CA LEU A 152 -15.61 7.99 -5.88
C LEU A 152 -14.28 7.48 -6.45
N LEU A 153 -13.74 6.40 -5.89
CA LEU A 153 -12.47 5.81 -6.31
C LEU A 153 -12.49 5.28 -7.74
N GLN A 154 -13.67 5.02 -8.30
CA GLN A 154 -13.87 4.66 -9.71
C GLN A 154 -13.98 5.88 -10.64
N ASN A 155 -14.19 7.08 -10.09
CA ASN A 155 -14.41 8.27 -10.88
C ASN A 155 -13.10 8.67 -11.61
N PRO A 156 -13.12 8.87 -12.95
CA PRO A 156 -11.93 9.27 -13.70
C PRO A 156 -11.47 10.70 -13.40
N LYS A 157 -12.33 11.55 -12.82
CA LYS A 157 -11.98 12.91 -12.39
C LYS A 157 -11.34 12.98 -11.00
N LEU A 158 -11.27 11.86 -10.28
CA LEU A 158 -10.58 11.80 -9.00
C LEU A 158 -9.09 12.06 -9.21
N THR A 159 -8.51 12.94 -8.40
CA THR A 159 -7.11 13.32 -8.48
C THR A 159 -6.28 12.68 -7.38
N GLU A 160 -4.95 12.68 -7.54
CA GLU A 160 -4.03 12.23 -6.48
C GLU A 160 -4.22 13.05 -5.19
N ALA A 161 -4.42 14.37 -5.29
CA ALA A 161 -4.67 15.23 -4.15
C ALA A 161 -5.94 14.81 -3.36
N ASP A 162 -6.99 14.38 -4.07
CA ASP A 162 -8.21 13.88 -3.43
C ASP A 162 -7.95 12.58 -2.66
N VAL A 163 -7.16 11.67 -3.23
CA VAL A 163 -6.78 10.42 -2.56
C VAL A 163 -5.87 10.66 -1.37
N LEU A 164 -4.94 11.61 -1.47
CA LEU A 164 -4.12 12.05 -0.34
C LEU A 164 -5.00 12.54 0.81
N ARG A 165 -6.08 13.30 0.54
CA ARG A 165 -7.05 13.71 1.58
C ARG A 165 -7.74 12.52 2.24
N LEU A 166 -8.01 11.44 1.51
CA LEU A 166 -8.61 10.22 2.06
C LEU A 166 -7.64 9.48 2.98
N VAL A 167 -6.41 9.23 2.51
CA VAL A 167 -5.44 8.38 3.23
C VAL A 167 -4.71 9.09 4.37
N THR A 168 -4.64 10.42 4.36
CA THR A 168 -4.02 11.20 5.45
C THR A 168 -4.97 11.54 6.58
N ARG A 169 -6.26 11.17 6.46
CA ARG A 169 -7.28 11.53 7.44
C ARG A 169 -7.00 10.90 8.81
N ARG A 170 -7.20 11.69 9.87
CA ARG A 170 -7.03 11.30 11.27
C ARG A 170 -8.32 11.62 12.06
N PRO A 171 -8.87 10.67 12.85
CA PRO A 171 -8.46 9.27 12.94
C PRO A 171 -8.60 8.54 11.60
N ALA A 172 -7.74 7.54 11.37
CA ALA A 172 -7.80 6.76 10.15
C ALA A 172 -9.13 6.00 10.06
N ARG A 173 -9.65 5.87 8.84
CA ARG A 173 -10.83 5.05 8.57
C ARG A 173 -10.37 3.79 7.88
N LEU A 174 -10.34 2.69 8.64
CA LEU A 174 -9.83 1.42 8.15
C LEU A 174 -10.53 0.98 6.86
N GLU A 175 -11.87 1.01 6.86
CA GLU A 175 -12.66 0.64 5.68
C GLU A 175 -12.33 1.49 4.46
N VAL A 176 -12.03 2.78 4.64
CA VAL A 176 -11.63 3.67 3.54
C VAL A 176 -10.25 3.29 3.01
N LEU A 177 -9.28 3.02 3.89
CA LEU A 177 -7.95 2.56 3.46
C LEU A 177 -8.04 1.22 2.72
N ARG A 178 -8.88 0.29 3.20
CA ARG A 178 -9.18 -0.98 2.54
C ARG A 178 -9.78 -0.77 1.15
N GLU A 179 -10.66 0.21 0.97
CA GLU A 179 -11.20 0.54 -0.35
C GLU A 179 -10.11 1.14 -1.27
N VAL A 180 -9.24 2.03 -0.76
CA VAL A 180 -8.18 2.65 -1.57
C VAL A 180 -7.21 1.61 -2.14
N VAL A 181 -6.81 0.60 -1.36
CA VAL A 181 -5.85 -0.42 -1.80
C VAL A 181 -6.39 -1.34 -2.90
N GLN A 182 -7.71 -1.43 -3.07
CA GLN A 182 -8.35 -2.15 -4.18
C GLN A 182 -8.11 -1.49 -5.55
N TYR A 183 -7.51 -0.30 -5.59
CA TYR A 183 -7.25 0.45 -6.83
C TYR A 183 -5.74 0.66 -7.03
N PRO A 184 -5.03 -0.28 -7.69
CA PRO A 184 -3.58 -0.26 -7.89
C PRO A 184 -3.02 1.04 -8.45
N ARG A 185 -3.79 1.74 -9.29
CA ARG A 185 -3.41 3.04 -9.87
C ARG A 185 -3.02 4.11 -8.84
N TRP A 186 -3.56 4.01 -7.61
CA TRP A 186 -3.21 4.92 -6.52
C TRP A 186 -1.97 4.44 -5.78
N LEU A 187 -1.78 3.13 -5.65
CA LEU A 187 -0.61 2.55 -5.00
C LEU A 187 0.65 2.62 -5.87
N THR A 188 0.55 2.86 -7.18
CA THR A 188 1.74 3.18 -7.99
C THR A 188 2.34 4.55 -7.66
N ARG A 189 1.54 5.48 -7.11
CA ARG A 189 1.99 6.80 -6.67
C ARG A 189 2.73 6.70 -5.34
N SER A 190 4.02 7.01 -5.33
CA SER A 190 4.84 6.93 -4.11
C SER A 190 4.32 7.82 -2.98
N ARG A 191 3.84 9.02 -3.29
CA ARG A 191 3.25 9.96 -2.31
C ARG A 191 2.04 9.36 -1.60
N VAL A 192 1.20 8.61 -2.30
CA VAL A 192 0.04 7.93 -1.71
C VAL A 192 0.51 6.81 -0.79
N ARG A 193 1.42 5.94 -1.23
CA ARG A 193 2.00 4.88 -0.38
C ARG A 193 2.64 5.46 0.89
N LEU A 194 3.45 6.49 0.75
CA LEU A 194 4.12 7.16 1.87
C LEU A 194 3.12 7.79 2.85
N SER A 195 2.04 8.38 2.33
CA SER A 195 0.97 8.94 3.17
C SER A 195 0.21 7.86 3.96
N ILE A 196 0.03 6.67 3.38
CA ILE A 196 -0.51 5.50 4.09
C ILE A 196 0.47 5.06 5.19
N LEU A 197 1.76 4.95 4.88
CA LEU A 197 2.80 4.56 5.85
C LEU A 197 2.90 5.51 7.05
N LEU A 198 2.73 6.81 6.82
CA LEU A 198 2.77 7.86 7.85
C LEU A 198 1.44 8.08 8.58
N ASN A 199 0.39 7.33 8.23
CA ASN A 199 -0.87 7.38 8.97
C ASN A 199 -0.84 6.34 10.12
N PRO A 200 -0.93 6.77 11.39
CA PRO A 200 -0.87 5.87 12.55
C PRO A 200 -1.95 4.78 12.56
N GLY A 201 -3.10 5.04 11.93
CA GLY A 201 -4.21 4.08 11.88
C GLY A 201 -4.17 3.16 10.65
N SER A 202 -3.09 3.17 9.87
CA SER A 202 -2.91 2.22 8.78
C SER A 202 -2.69 0.80 9.30
N PRO A 203 -3.44 -0.20 8.79
CA PRO A 203 -3.21 -1.59 9.15
C PRO A 203 -1.80 -2.04 8.81
N PRO A 204 -1.14 -2.80 9.70
CA PRO A 204 0.13 -3.44 9.37
C PRO A 204 0.07 -4.30 8.10
N ALA A 205 -1.03 -5.04 7.90
CA ALA A 205 -1.24 -5.86 6.69
C ALA A 205 -1.19 -5.06 5.38
N ILE A 206 -1.51 -3.76 5.42
CA ILE A 206 -1.40 -2.85 4.27
C ILE A 206 -0.03 -2.15 4.26
N ALA A 207 0.40 -1.64 5.42
CA ALA A 207 1.57 -0.77 5.54
C ALA A 207 2.91 -1.53 5.43
N ILE A 208 3.04 -2.70 6.04
CA ILE A 208 4.29 -3.47 6.07
C ILE A 208 4.76 -3.83 4.65
N PRO A 209 3.93 -4.41 3.77
CA PRO A 209 4.36 -4.70 2.40
C PRO A 209 4.89 -3.46 1.66
N MET A 210 4.28 -2.29 1.87
CA MET A 210 4.68 -1.05 1.19
C MET A 210 6.11 -0.59 1.53
N LEU A 211 6.65 -0.94 2.70
CA LEU A 211 8.02 -0.59 3.07
C LEU A 211 9.06 -1.23 2.12
N SER A 212 8.79 -2.47 1.66
CA SER A 212 9.73 -3.23 0.82
C SER A 212 10.06 -2.54 -0.51
N VAL A 213 9.15 -1.67 -0.99
CA VAL A 213 9.26 -0.93 -2.25
C VAL A 213 9.54 0.55 -2.07
N CYS A 214 9.72 1.03 -0.83
CA CYS A 214 10.15 2.39 -0.58
C CYS A 214 11.52 2.66 -1.23
N LYS A 215 11.98 3.90 -1.24
CA LYS A 215 13.39 4.28 -1.44
C LYS A 215 14.08 4.52 -0.09
N ARG A 216 15.40 4.65 -0.08
CA ARG A 216 16.15 4.97 1.16
C ARG A 216 15.61 6.23 1.83
N THR A 217 15.36 7.29 1.05
CA THR A 217 14.81 8.56 1.53
C THR A 217 13.44 8.40 2.18
N GLU A 218 12.56 7.60 1.57
CA GLU A 218 11.21 7.32 2.09
C GLU A 218 11.26 6.49 3.39
N LEU A 219 12.17 5.51 3.49
CA LEU A 219 12.36 4.77 4.76
C LEU A 219 12.84 5.69 5.89
N VAL A 220 13.77 6.60 5.60
CA VAL A 220 14.22 7.60 6.58
C VAL A 220 13.06 8.50 7.02
N GLU A 221 12.17 8.88 6.11
CA GLU A 221 10.97 9.66 6.43
C GLU A 221 10.02 8.89 7.34
N VAL A 222 9.77 7.62 7.07
CA VAL A 222 8.97 6.74 7.95
C VAL A 222 9.60 6.65 9.35
N LEU A 223 10.92 6.46 9.44
CA LEU A 223 11.64 6.41 10.72
C LEU A 223 11.59 7.74 11.49
N ARG A 224 11.43 8.88 10.82
CA ARG A 224 11.25 10.19 11.46
C ARG A 224 9.82 10.46 11.90
N GLY A 225 8.84 9.71 11.39
CA GLY A 225 7.45 9.85 11.79
C GLY A 225 7.25 9.54 13.27
N THR A 226 6.58 10.43 14.01
CA THR A 226 6.33 10.26 15.46
C THR A 226 5.32 9.17 15.75
N ASP A 227 4.30 9.07 14.91
CA ASP A 227 3.12 8.23 15.18
C ASP A 227 3.20 6.85 14.48
N VAL A 228 4.38 6.48 13.97
CA VAL A 228 4.60 5.20 13.29
C VAL A 228 4.70 4.07 14.30
N SER A 229 3.95 3.00 14.07
CA SER A 229 3.93 1.82 14.96
C SER A 229 5.31 1.16 15.08
N ASN A 230 5.59 0.54 16.24
CA ASN A 230 6.89 -0.07 16.52
C ASN A 230 7.27 -1.16 15.50
N VAL A 231 6.30 -1.97 15.07
CA VAL A 231 6.53 -3.02 14.05
C VAL A 231 6.94 -2.39 12.72
N LEU A 232 6.25 -1.33 12.28
CA LEU A 232 6.60 -0.65 11.04
C LEU A 232 7.96 0.03 11.12
N ARG A 233 8.29 0.64 12.27
CA ARG A 233 9.59 1.26 12.55
C ARG A 233 10.73 0.23 12.53
N ALA A 234 10.56 -0.90 13.21
CA ALA A 234 11.55 -1.98 13.23
C ALA A 234 11.81 -2.54 11.82
N THR A 235 10.74 -2.84 11.07
CA THR A 235 10.85 -3.31 9.69
C THR A 235 11.52 -2.27 8.77
N ALA A 236 11.18 -0.98 8.93
CA ALA A 236 11.78 0.10 8.15
C ALA A 236 13.29 0.24 8.44
N LEU A 237 13.71 0.06 9.70
CA LEU A 237 15.11 0.08 10.09
C LEU A 237 15.88 -1.09 9.46
N GLU A 238 15.36 -2.32 9.57
CA GLU A 238 15.95 -3.50 8.95
C GLU A 238 16.11 -3.31 7.43
N LEU A 239 15.09 -2.79 6.74
CA LEU A 239 15.16 -2.52 5.30
C LEU A 239 16.14 -1.39 4.95
N LEU A 240 16.30 -0.39 5.82
CA LEU A 240 17.22 0.72 5.62
C LEU A 240 18.68 0.25 5.68
N GLU A 241 18.99 -0.68 6.58
CA GLU A 241 20.31 -1.29 6.72
C GLU A 241 20.71 -2.12 5.50
N ARG A 242 19.73 -2.76 4.84
CA ARG A 242 19.98 -3.57 3.63
C ARG A 242 20.20 -2.75 2.37
N ARG A 243 19.84 -1.46 2.39
CA ARG A 243 19.96 -0.58 1.23
C ARG A 243 21.28 0.17 1.27
N PRO A 244 22.05 0.17 0.16
CA PRO A 244 23.29 0.92 0.11
C PRO A 244 23.06 2.39 0.46
N PRO A 245 24.01 3.04 1.15
CA PRO A 245 23.93 4.47 1.38
C PRO A 245 23.89 5.20 0.04
N LEU A 246 23.22 6.36 0.00
CA LEU A 246 23.37 7.25 -1.15
C LEU A 246 24.86 7.59 -1.23
N ALA A 247 25.46 7.45 -2.41
CA ALA A 247 26.78 8.02 -2.65
C ALA A 247 26.69 9.49 -2.25
N VAL A 248 27.50 9.90 -1.27
CA VAL A 248 27.66 11.31 -0.95
C VAL A 248 28.26 11.90 -2.21
N VAL A 249 27.44 12.56 -3.03
CA VAL A 249 27.97 13.38 -4.12
C VAL A 249 28.61 14.54 -3.40
N ASP A 250 29.94 14.48 -3.33
CA ASP A 250 30.78 15.49 -2.72
C ASP A 250 30.57 16.81 -3.48
N GLN A 251 29.67 17.67 -2.98
CA GLN A 251 29.41 19.01 -3.50
C GLN A 251 29.86 20.08 -2.48
N ALA A 252 30.88 19.80 -1.67
CA ALA A 252 31.31 20.73 -0.63
C ALA A 252 32.77 21.22 -0.74
N ASP A 253 33.58 20.77 -1.69
CA ASP A 253 35.00 21.19 -1.81
C ASP A 253 35.34 22.07 -3.03
N ALA A 254 34.35 22.65 -3.72
CA ALA A 254 34.59 23.47 -4.92
C ALA A 254 34.27 24.98 -4.78
N VAL A 255 34.05 25.51 -3.56
CA VAL A 255 33.72 26.95 -3.37
C VAL A 255 34.65 27.69 -2.41
N LEU A 256 35.77 27.10 -1.98
CA LEU A 256 36.77 27.81 -1.17
C LEU A 256 38.22 27.52 -1.60
N GLN A 257 38.52 27.79 -2.88
CA GLN A 257 39.86 28.16 -3.33
C GLN A 257 39.78 29.42 -4.18
#